data_AF-A0A069J5R4-F1
#
_entry.id   AF-A0A069J5R4-F1
#
_cell.length_a   1.000
_cell.length_b   1.000
_cell.length_c   1.000
_cell.angle_alpha   90.00
_cell.angle_beta   90.00
_cell.angle_gamma   90.00
#
_symmetry.space_group_name_H-M   'P 1'
#
loop_
_entity.id
_entity.type
_entity.pdbx_description
1 polymer ?
#
loop_
_entity_poly.entity_id
_entity_poly.type
_entity_poly.pdbx_seq_one_letter_code
_entity_poly.pdbx_strand_id
1 'polypeptide(L)'
;MTSMKKLLVVAAIAVGITACADKDETPPELQESAVPTVGASSSAPAPTDEFGEMMNEGAQAQIQQRPEEAAQLAADFASITGEQVTVVAAQQMSNIVCLDMENAQGPGALGAVSAAMATETGVSAEMMTRVAERAVAYRCPELATK
;
A
#
# COMPACT_ATOMS: atom_id res chain seq x y z
N MET A 1 -17.21 -32.38 -28.41
CA MET A 1 -16.58 -33.19 -27.34
C MET A 1 -16.18 -32.25 -26.22
N THR A 2 -16.50 -32.66 -25.01
CA THR A 2 -16.73 -31.86 -23.80
C THR A 2 -15.47 -31.29 -23.15
N SER A 3 -15.63 -30.05 -22.71
CA SER A 3 -14.80 -29.21 -21.83
C SER A 3 -14.08 -29.97 -20.70
N MET A 4 -12.76 -29.75 -20.57
CA MET A 4 -11.95 -30.20 -19.42
C MET A 4 -12.14 -29.27 -18.22
N LYS A 5 -12.75 -29.79 -17.15
CA LYS A 5 -12.81 -29.19 -15.82
C LYS A 5 -11.45 -29.39 -15.12
N LYS A 6 -10.65 -28.32 -14.99
CA LYS A 6 -9.50 -28.30 -14.09
C LYS A 6 -10.00 -27.91 -12.70
N LEU A 7 -9.92 -28.84 -11.76
CA LEU A 7 -10.22 -28.65 -10.34
C LEU A 7 -9.26 -27.62 -9.74
N LEU A 8 -9.82 -26.54 -9.18
CA LEU A 8 -9.11 -25.67 -8.24
C LEU A 8 -9.31 -26.22 -6.83
N VAL A 9 -8.23 -26.72 -6.23
CA VAL A 9 -8.15 -27.04 -4.80
C VAL A 9 -7.90 -25.74 -4.06
N VAL A 10 -8.94 -25.20 -3.42
CA VAL A 10 -8.82 -24.06 -2.50
C VAL A 10 -8.33 -24.61 -1.16
N ALA A 11 -7.08 -24.32 -0.81
CA ALA A 11 -6.55 -24.60 0.52
C ALA A 11 -7.07 -23.53 1.48
N ALA A 12 -8.01 -23.91 2.34
CA ALA A 12 -8.47 -23.09 3.46
C ALA A 12 -7.37 -23.04 4.53
N ILE A 13 -6.78 -21.88 4.76
CA ILE A 13 -5.90 -21.64 5.92
C ILE A 13 -6.81 -21.31 7.09
N ALA A 14 -6.96 -22.27 8.00
CA ALA A 14 -7.64 -22.09 9.26
C ALA A 14 -6.80 -21.21 10.20
N VAL A 15 -7.30 -20.03 10.54
CA VAL A 15 -6.78 -19.19 11.62
C VAL A 15 -7.26 -19.79 12.94
N GLY A 16 -6.35 -20.49 13.63
CA GLY A 16 -6.54 -20.93 15.01
C GLY A 16 -5.98 -19.89 15.98
N ILE A 17 -6.85 -19.04 16.50
CA ILE A 17 -6.61 -18.29 17.73
C ILE A 17 -7.04 -19.18 18.90
N THR A 18 -6.08 -19.60 19.73
CA THR A 18 -6.36 -20.12 21.07
C THR A 18 -5.59 -19.29 22.10
N ALA A 19 -6.35 -18.80 23.05
CA ALA A 19 -5.98 -17.86 24.09
C ALA A 19 -5.29 -18.51 25.30
N CYS A 20 -4.87 -17.65 26.23
CA CYS A 20 -4.64 -17.87 27.66
C CYS A 20 -3.33 -18.60 28.02
N ALA A 21 -2.33 -17.87 28.54
CA ALA A 21 -2.17 -17.47 29.94
C ALA A 21 -1.53 -18.59 30.79
N ASP A 22 -0.27 -18.43 31.20
CA ASP A 22 0.15 -18.80 32.55
C ASP A 22 1.46 -18.10 32.96
N LYS A 23 1.62 -18.03 34.27
CA LYS A 23 2.58 -17.26 35.08
C LYS A 23 3.97 -17.92 35.20
N ASP A 24 4.88 -17.16 35.83
CA ASP A 24 5.92 -17.58 36.80
C ASP A 24 7.42 -17.68 36.38
N GLU A 25 8.19 -16.77 36.99
CA GLU A 25 9.50 -16.84 37.65
C GLU A 25 10.63 -17.85 37.24
N THR A 26 11.74 -17.27 36.74
CA THR A 26 13.20 -17.62 36.91
C THR A 26 13.79 -18.98 36.44
N PRO A 27 15.13 -19.03 36.14
CA PRO A 27 15.73 -19.85 35.08
C PRO A 27 16.49 -21.10 35.58
N PRO A 28 16.99 -21.94 34.65
CA PRO A 28 18.40 -22.34 34.78
C PRO A 28 19.19 -22.45 33.46
N GLU A 29 20.51 -22.38 33.64
CA GLU A 29 21.61 -22.55 32.69
C GLU A 29 21.61 -23.86 31.90
N LEU A 30 22.08 -23.73 30.66
CA LEU A 30 23.02 -24.60 29.92
C LEU A 30 22.86 -26.11 30.01
N GLN A 31 22.37 -26.73 28.93
CA GLN A 31 22.99 -27.95 28.40
C GLN A 31 23.19 -27.86 26.89
N GLU A 32 24.47 -27.89 26.53
CA GLU A 32 25.03 -28.10 25.21
C GLU A 32 24.47 -29.40 24.59
N SER A 33 23.82 -29.29 23.44
CA SER A 33 23.57 -30.43 22.58
C SER A 33 23.56 -29.96 21.13
N ALA A 34 24.57 -30.40 20.39
CA ALA A 34 24.80 -30.10 18.99
C ALA A 34 23.58 -30.45 18.12
N VAL A 35 23.06 -29.46 17.40
CA VAL A 35 22.04 -29.60 16.35
C VAL A 35 22.48 -28.67 15.21
N PRO A 36 22.43 -29.11 13.94
CA PRO A 36 23.08 -28.42 12.82
C PRO A 36 22.66 -26.96 12.76
N THR A 37 23.64 -26.08 12.48
CA THR A 37 23.39 -24.72 11.99
C THR A 37 22.59 -24.85 10.69
N VAL A 38 21.27 -24.95 10.82
CA VAL A 38 20.35 -24.39 9.84
C VAL A 38 20.71 -22.92 9.82
N GLY A 39 21.31 -22.48 8.71
CA GLY A 39 21.42 -21.07 8.44
C GLY A 39 20.03 -20.49 8.62
N ALA A 40 19.85 -19.70 9.68
CA ALA A 40 18.81 -18.71 9.69
C ALA A 40 19.16 -17.84 8.48
N SER A 41 18.52 -18.12 7.34
CA SER A 41 18.11 -17.04 6.47
C SER A 41 17.23 -16.17 7.35
N SER A 42 17.88 -15.29 8.11
CA SER A 42 17.26 -14.06 8.54
C SER A 42 16.81 -13.44 7.23
N SER A 43 15.52 -13.62 6.93
CA SER A 43 14.76 -12.59 6.27
C SER A 43 14.79 -11.40 7.21
N ALA A 44 15.96 -10.76 7.32
CA ALA A 44 16.06 -9.44 7.85
C ALA A 44 15.06 -8.64 7.01
N PRO A 45 14.13 -7.91 7.63
CA PRO A 45 13.31 -6.98 6.89
C PRO A 45 14.27 -6.14 6.04
N ALA A 46 13.94 -5.95 4.77
CA ALA A 46 14.70 -5.06 3.90
C ALA A 46 14.95 -3.77 4.68
N PRO A 47 16.16 -3.19 4.64
CA PRO A 47 16.46 -1.97 5.40
C PRO A 47 15.36 -0.96 5.08
N THR A 48 14.52 -0.66 6.08
CA THR A 48 13.52 0.38 5.93
C THR A 48 14.30 1.67 5.85
N ASP A 49 14.24 2.32 4.69
CA ASP A 49 14.78 3.65 4.59
C ASP A 49 13.94 4.55 5.51
N GLU A 50 14.58 5.32 6.38
CA GLU A 50 13.91 6.12 7.41
C GLU A 50 12.88 7.10 6.80
N PHE A 51 13.09 7.49 5.54
CA PHE A 51 12.18 8.35 4.79
C PHE A 51 10.88 7.62 4.37
N GLY A 52 10.98 6.38 3.90
CA GLY A 52 9.85 5.52 3.58
C GLY A 52 9.01 5.19 4.80
N GLU A 53 9.65 5.00 5.96
CA GLU A 53 8.96 4.82 7.24
C GLU A 53 8.17 6.09 7.62
N MET A 54 8.79 7.27 7.53
CA MET A 54 8.11 8.55 7.78
C MET A 54 6.93 8.79 6.82
N MET A 55 7.06 8.48 5.53
CA MET A 55 5.95 8.61 4.58
C MET A 55 4.80 7.65 4.90
N ASN A 56 5.12 6.42 5.31
CA ASN A 56 4.14 5.42 5.69
C ASN A 56 3.40 5.81 6.98
N GLU A 57 4.11 6.27 8.01
CA GLU A 57 3.51 6.78 9.25
C GLU A 57 2.59 7.97 8.97
N GLY A 58 3.04 8.94 8.16
CA GLY A 58 2.23 10.09 7.77
C GLY A 58 0.97 9.70 7.02
N ALA A 59 1.06 8.74 6.09
CA ALA A 59 -0.10 8.22 5.38
C ALA A 59 -1.07 7.51 6.33
N GLN A 60 -0.58 6.68 7.24
CA GLN A 60 -1.42 5.99 8.22
C GLN A 60 -2.13 6.96 9.17
N ALA A 61 -1.44 8.00 9.64
CA ALA A 61 -2.05 9.02 10.48
C ALA A 61 -3.21 9.74 9.76
N GLN A 62 -3.06 10.03 8.46
CA GLN A 62 -4.12 10.63 7.64
C GLN A 62 -5.29 9.67 7.41
N ILE A 63 -5.01 8.38 7.17
CA ILE A 63 -6.04 7.35 7.01
C ILE A 63 -6.89 7.24 8.27
N GLN A 64 -6.28 7.28 9.46
CA GLN A 64 -7.01 7.21 10.72
C GLN A 64 -7.98 8.38 10.94
N GLN A 65 -7.74 9.53 10.31
CA GLN A 65 -8.64 10.69 10.38
C GLN A 65 -9.89 10.52 9.51
N ARG A 66 -9.76 9.84 8.35
CA ARG A 66 -10.83 9.64 7.36
C ARG A 66 -10.82 8.21 6.79
N PRO A 67 -11.04 7.17 7.61
CA PRO A 67 -10.79 5.79 7.22
C PRO A 67 -11.71 5.28 6.10
N GLU A 68 -12.98 5.66 6.14
CA GLU A 68 -13.97 5.26 5.12
C GLU A 68 -13.65 5.90 3.76
N GLU A 69 -13.28 7.17 3.76
CA GLU A 69 -12.95 7.91 2.54
C GLU A 69 -11.63 7.42 1.93
N ALA A 70 -10.65 7.07 2.77
CA ALA A 70 -9.41 6.44 2.32
C ALA A 70 -9.65 5.04 1.73
N ALA A 71 -10.56 4.25 2.31
CA ALA A 71 -10.95 2.96 1.75
C ALA A 71 -11.66 3.11 0.39
N GLN A 72 -12.56 4.09 0.27
CA GLN A 72 -13.22 4.41 -0.99
C GLN A 72 -12.21 4.86 -2.06
N LEU A 73 -11.25 5.71 -1.70
CA LEU A 73 -10.19 6.14 -2.62
C LEU A 73 -9.41 4.95 -3.19
N ALA A 74 -9.04 3.98 -2.35
CA ALA A 74 -8.35 2.78 -2.81
C ALA A 74 -9.22 1.94 -3.76
N ALA A 75 -10.51 1.82 -3.48
CA ALA A 75 -11.46 1.17 -4.37
C ALA A 75 -11.62 1.90 -5.71
N ASP A 76 -11.66 3.23 -5.69
CA ASP A 76 -11.72 4.06 -6.90
C ASP A 76 -10.46 3.87 -7.76
N PHE A 77 -9.28 3.88 -7.13
CA PHE A 77 -8.02 3.63 -7.85
C PHE A 77 -8.01 2.21 -8.44
N ALA A 78 -8.42 1.21 -7.67
CA ALA A 78 -8.52 -0.15 -8.16
C ALA A 78 -9.50 -0.29 -9.34
N SER A 79 -10.61 0.46 -9.32
CA SER A 79 -11.56 0.49 -10.44
C SER A 79 -10.97 1.16 -11.70
N ILE A 80 -10.02 2.08 -11.55
CA ILE A 80 -9.38 2.78 -12.67
C ILE A 80 -8.25 1.93 -13.26
N THR A 81 -7.41 1.35 -12.40
CA THR A 81 -6.23 0.58 -12.83
C THR A 81 -6.56 -0.86 -13.19
N GLY A 82 -7.65 -1.40 -12.64
CA GLY A 82 -7.98 -2.83 -12.72
C GLY A 82 -7.15 -3.70 -11.78
N GLU A 83 -6.34 -3.10 -10.90
CA GLU A 83 -5.44 -3.78 -9.98
C GLU A 83 -5.85 -3.51 -8.53
N GLN A 84 -5.50 -4.43 -7.62
CA GLN A 84 -5.73 -4.17 -6.19
C GLN A 84 -4.79 -3.06 -5.70
N VAL A 85 -5.38 -2.02 -5.14
CA VAL A 85 -4.65 -0.90 -4.54
C VAL A 85 -4.91 -0.91 -3.03
N THR A 86 -3.86 -0.84 -2.23
CA THR A 86 -4.00 -0.75 -0.77
C THR A 86 -4.38 0.67 -0.37
N VAL A 87 -5.05 0.81 0.77
CA VAL A 87 -5.42 2.13 1.33
C VAL A 87 -4.20 3.03 1.53
N VAL A 88 -3.11 2.46 2.02
CA VAL A 88 -1.84 3.18 2.21
C VAL A 88 -1.26 3.64 0.87
N ALA A 89 -1.22 2.78 -0.14
CA ALA A 89 -0.72 3.15 -1.46
C ALA A 89 -1.56 4.26 -2.10
N ALA A 90 -2.89 4.18 -2.00
CA ALA A 90 -3.79 5.21 -2.50
C ALA A 90 -3.60 6.56 -1.80
N GLN A 91 -3.41 6.53 -0.46
CA GLN A 91 -3.12 7.72 0.32
C GLN A 91 -1.77 8.34 -0.06
N GLN A 92 -0.71 7.53 -0.15
CA GLN A 92 0.62 8.00 -0.53
C GLN A 92 0.63 8.62 -1.94
N MET A 93 0.03 7.93 -2.89
CA MET A 93 -0.13 8.43 -4.26
C MET A 93 -0.88 9.78 -4.27
N SER A 94 -1.95 9.90 -3.47
CA SER A 94 -2.69 11.17 -3.40
C SER A 94 -1.90 12.31 -2.77
N ASN A 95 -1.02 11.99 -1.80
CA ASN A 95 -0.11 12.98 -1.24
C ASN A 95 0.91 13.47 -2.28
N ILE A 96 1.45 12.56 -3.09
CA ILE A 96 2.39 12.89 -4.18
C ILE A 96 1.71 13.77 -5.22
N VAL A 97 0.56 13.34 -5.75
CA VAL A 97 -0.20 14.11 -6.76
C VAL A 97 -0.50 15.52 -6.27
N CYS A 98 -0.96 15.67 -5.02
CA CYS A 98 -1.26 16.99 -4.49
C CYS A 98 -0.02 17.86 -4.33
N LEU A 99 1.10 17.30 -3.86
CA LEU A 99 2.36 18.04 -3.78
C LEU A 99 2.83 18.50 -5.17
N ASP A 100 2.73 17.65 -6.18
CA ASP A 100 3.11 18.00 -7.55
C ASP A 100 2.19 19.07 -8.14
N MET A 101 0.89 19.00 -7.84
CA MET A 101 -0.09 20.04 -8.21
C MET A 101 0.18 21.38 -7.53
N GLU A 102 0.63 21.39 -6.28
CA GLU A 102 1.07 22.61 -5.59
C GLU A 102 2.27 23.25 -6.29
N ASN A 103 3.16 22.44 -6.84
CA ASN A 103 4.39 22.88 -7.51
C ASN A 103 4.20 23.28 -8.98
N ALA A 104 3.32 22.60 -9.73
CA ALA A 104 3.18 22.77 -11.18
C ALA A 104 2.43 24.05 -11.63
N GLN A 105 1.75 24.75 -10.70
CA GLN A 105 1.06 26.05 -10.83
C GLN A 105 0.56 26.49 -12.23
N GLY A 106 -0.77 26.53 -12.41
CA GLY A 106 -1.46 27.21 -13.52
C GLY A 106 -2.26 26.28 -14.43
N PRO A 107 -2.91 26.84 -15.48
CA PRO A 107 -3.80 26.09 -16.33
C PRO A 107 -3.11 24.89 -16.97
N GLY A 108 -3.69 23.70 -16.77
CA GLY A 108 -3.16 22.45 -17.32
C GLY A 108 -2.15 21.73 -16.42
N ALA A 109 -1.92 22.20 -15.19
CA ALA A 109 -1.07 21.54 -14.20
C ALA A 109 -1.41 20.05 -14.03
N LEU A 110 -2.70 19.72 -13.91
CA LEU A 110 -3.15 18.33 -13.76
C LEU A 110 -2.72 17.45 -14.94
N GLY A 111 -2.82 17.96 -16.16
CA GLY A 111 -2.38 17.23 -17.36
C GLY A 111 -0.87 17.00 -17.38
N ALA A 112 -0.08 18.00 -16.95
CA ALA A 112 1.37 17.90 -16.87
C ALA A 112 1.82 16.90 -15.78
N VAL A 113 1.25 16.98 -14.58
CA VAL A 113 1.50 16.05 -13.48
C VAL A 113 1.14 14.62 -13.89
N SER A 114 -0.06 14.43 -14.47
CA SER A 114 -0.51 13.11 -14.91
C SER A 114 0.38 12.51 -16.00
N ALA A 115 0.87 13.33 -16.94
CA ALA A 115 1.78 12.88 -18.00
C ALA A 115 3.17 12.49 -17.46
N ALA A 116 3.70 13.26 -16.49
CA ALA A 116 4.95 12.94 -15.83
C ALA A 116 4.83 11.61 -15.07
N MET A 117 3.80 11.46 -14.23
CA MET A 117 3.56 10.24 -13.46
C MET A 117 3.28 9.02 -14.35
N ALA A 118 2.57 9.19 -15.46
CA ALA A 118 2.36 8.13 -16.43
C ALA A 118 3.68 7.64 -17.04
N THR A 119 4.61 8.56 -17.30
CA THR A 119 5.95 8.23 -17.81
C THR A 119 6.76 7.45 -16.78
N GLU A 120 6.71 7.84 -15.50
CA GLU A 120 7.46 7.19 -14.43
C GLU A 120 6.92 5.79 -14.09
N THR A 121 5.60 5.62 -14.12
CA THR A 121 4.93 4.37 -13.76
C THR A 121 4.72 3.42 -14.94
N GLY A 122 4.94 3.90 -16.18
CA GLY A 122 4.74 3.11 -17.39
C GLY A 122 3.28 2.84 -17.74
N VAL A 123 2.33 3.54 -17.13
CA VAL A 123 0.89 3.43 -17.44
C VAL A 123 0.47 4.46 -18.49
N SER A 124 -0.73 4.30 -19.05
CA SER A 124 -1.27 5.29 -20.00
C SER A 124 -1.55 6.63 -19.32
N ALA A 125 -1.29 7.73 -20.04
CA ALA A 125 -1.60 9.07 -19.56
C ALA A 125 -3.09 9.24 -19.21
N GLU A 126 -3.99 8.65 -19.98
CA GLU A 126 -5.44 8.70 -19.69
C GLU A 126 -5.77 8.05 -18.34
N MET A 127 -5.22 6.86 -18.07
CA MET A 127 -5.41 6.18 -16.80
C MET A 127 -4.86 7.02 -15.64
N MET A 128 -3.64 7.54 -15.80
CA MET A 128 -3.01 8.35 -14.75
C MET A 128 -3.76 9.66 -14.51
N THR A 129 -4.30 10.30 -15.55
CA THR A 129 -5.16 11.48 -15.39
C THR A 129 -6.38 11.18 -14.52
N ARG A 130 -7.05 10.04 -14.75
CA ARG A 130 -8.21 9.65 -13.92
C ARG A 130 -7.81 9.37 -12.47
N VAL A 131 -6.65 8.75 -12.24
CA VAL A 131 -6.11 8.55 -10.89
C VAL A 131 -5.81 9.89 -10.23
N ALA A 132 -5.13 10.80 -10.93
CA ALA A 132 -4.78 12.12 -10.45
C ALA A 132 -6.02 12.98 -10.14
N GLU A 133 -7.06 12.95 -10.98
CA GLU A 133 -8.35 13.60 -10.72
C GLU A 133 -8.96 13.12 -9.39
N ARG A 134 -8.95 11.81 -9.13
CA ARG A 134 -9.45 11.22 -7.88
C ARG A 134 -8.60 11.61 -6.68
N ALA A 135 -7.28 11.59 -6.83
CA ALA A 135 -6.34 12.02 -5.81
C ALA A 135 -6.57 13.50 -5.41
N VAL A 136 -6.64 14.40 -6.39
CA VAL A 136 -6.85 15.83 -6.16
C VAL A 136 -8.20 16.08 -5.50
N ALA A 137 -9.28 15.48 -6.02
CA ALA A 137 -10.62 15.65 -5.44
C ALA A 137 -10.68 15.18 -3.97
N TYR A 138 -9.94 14.13 -3.61
CA TYR A 138 -9.92 13.59 -2.26
C TYR A 138 -9.05 14.40 -1.28
N ARG A 139 -7.88 14.88 -1.72
CA ARG A 139 -6.82 15.38 -0.83
C ARG A 139 -6.57 16.88 -0.91
N CYS A 140 -6.78 17.50 -2.07
CA CYS A 140 -6.50 18.92 -2.32
C CYS A 140 -7.50 19.51 -3.35
N PRO A 141 -8.83 19.46 -3.07
CA PRO A 141 -9.86 19.84 -4.03
C PRO A 141 -9.75 21.31 -4.50
N GLU A 142 -9.16 22.18 -3.69
CA GLU A 142 -8.86 23.57 -4.03
C GLU A 142 -7.86 23.73 -5.19
N LEU A 143 -7.09 22.68 -5.50
CA LEU A 143 -6.14 22.66 -6.62
C LEU A 143 -6.79 22.16 -7.92
N ALA A 144 -7.99 21.57 -7.88
CA ALA A 144 -8.67 21.02 -9.05
C ALA A 144 -9.07 22.08 -10.09
N THR A 145 -9.20 23.34 -9.68
CA THR A 145 -9.64 24.45 -10.54
C THR A 145 -8.52 25.38 -10.98
N LYS A 146 -7.26 25.06 -10.67
CA LYS A 146 -6.09 25.87 -11.04
C LYS A 146 -5.64 25.59 -12.48
#